data_AF-A0A0D0SDY9-F1
#
_entry.id   AF-A0A0D0SDY9-F1
#
_cell.length_a   1.000
_cell.length_b   1.000
_cell.length_c   1.000
_cell.angle_alpha   90.00
_cell.angle_beta   90.00
_cell.angle_gamma   90.00
#
_symmetry.space_group_name_H-M   'P 1'
#
loop_
_entity.id
_entity.type
_entity.pdbx_description
1 polymer ?
#
loop_
_entity_poly.entity_id
_entity_poly.type
_entity_poly.pdbx_seq_one_letter_code
_entity_poly.pdbx_strand_id
1 'polypeptide(L)'
;MTFQERFTEACKTQKFKPYVLIQGPDAGYTVWEVQHVSGGQQVTVDGPFFTEDEAKVSADLLRGTFRGARASETIYNRVWNYDPRQEQLTIDQAHMSRAVLAIRLGLPAPSTNP
;
A
#
# COMPACT_ATOMS: atom_id res chain seq x y z
N MET A 1 0.68 -0.58 21.19
CA MET A 1 0.08 -1.20 20.01
C MET A 1 1.16 -1.93 19.24
N THR A 2 1.02 -3.23 19.02
CA THR A 2 2.01 -4.05 18.30
C THR A 2 1.85 -3.89 16.78
N PHE A 3 2.85 -4.31 16.01
CA PHE A 3 2.74 -4.32 14.54
C PHE A 3 1.60 -5.21 14.05
N GLN A 4 1.32 -6.31 14.75
CA GLN A 4 0.23 -7.24 14.44
C GLN A 4 -1.15 -6.61 14.63
N GLU A 5 -1.34 -5.84 15.73
CA GLU A 5 -2.59 -5.12 15.99
C GLU A 5 -2.87 -4.07 14.92
N ARG A 6 -1.86 -3.25 14.58
CA ARG A 6 -1.96 -2.24 13.52
C ARG A 6 -2.26 -2.86 12.16
N PHE A 7 -1.59 -3.95 11.82
CA PHE A 7 -1.82 -4.68 10.58
C PHE A 7 -3.24 -5.29 10.53
N THR A 8 -3.71 -5.88 11.62
CA THR A 8 -5.05 -6.49 11.70
C THR A 8 -6.15 -5.43 11.56
N GLU A 9 -5.97 -4.26 12.17
CA GLU A 9 -6.89 -3.15 12.00
C GLU A 9 -6.88 -2.62 10.56
N ALA A 10 -5.69 -2.45 9.98
CA ALA A 10 -5.54 -2.02 8.60
C ALA A 10 -6.17 -2.99 7.58
N CYS A 11 -6.11 -4.30 7.83
CA CYS A 11 -6.70 -5.33 6.97
C CYS A 11 -8.23 -5.22 6.83
N LYS A 12 -8.91 -4.53 7.76
CA LYS A 12 -10.37 -4.27 7.66
C LYS A 12 -10.71 -3.38 6.45
N THR A 13 -9.76 -2.57 6.00
CA THR A 13 -9.92 -1.72 4.81
C THR A 13 -9.51 -2.49 3.58
N GLN A 14 -10.43 -2.70 2.63
CA GLN A 14 -10.17 -3.40 1.36
C GLN A 14 -10.27 -2.49 0.13
N LYS A 15 -10.40 -1.19 0.34
CA LYS A 15 -10.56 -0.19 -0.73
C LYS A 15 -9.53 0.92 -0.53
N PHE A 16 -9.01 1.43 -1.64
CA PHE A 16 -8.17 2.62 -1.59
C PHE A 16 -8.97 3.82 -1.10
N LYS A 17 -8.30 4.70 -0.35
CA LYS A 17 -8.91 5.94 0.11
C LYS A 17 -9.18 6.83 -1.10
N PRO A 18 -10.40 7.35 -1.30
CA PRO A 18 -10.67 8.30 -2.38
C PRO A 18 -9.86 9.57 -2.13
N TYR A 19 -9.25 10.09 -3.20
CA TYR A 19 -8.50 11.34 -3.17
C TYR A 19 -9.27 12.39 -3.96
N VAL A 20 -9.67 13.46 -3.27
CA VAL A 20 -10.44 14.55 -3.87
C VAL A 20 -9.50 15.38 -4.74
N LEU A 21 -9.72 15.33 -6.06
CA LEU A 21 -9.07 16.25 -6.99
C LEU A 21 -10.02 17.40 -7.31
N ILE A 22 -9.47 18.45 -7.94
CA ILE A 22 -10.23 19.62 -8.44
C ILE A 22 -11.44 19.19 -9.29
N GLN A 23 -11.37 18.02 -9.93
CA GLN A 23 -12.36 17.45 -10.83
C GLN A 23 -13.47 16.63 -10.12
N GLY A 24 -13.36 16.37 -8.80
CA GLY A 24 -14.36 15.65 -8.00
C GLY A 24 -13.77 14.66 -6.98
N PRO A 25 -14.59 14.16 -6.04
CA PRO A 25 -14.15 13.24 -4.98
C PRO A 25 -13.75 11.84 -5.48
N ASP A 26 -14.29 11.38 -6.61
CA ASP A 26 -13.99 10.07 -7.21
C ASP A 26 -12.90 10.11 -8.29
N ALA A 27 -12.32 11.30 -8.51
CA ALA A 27 -11.36 11.57 -9.57
C ALA A 27 -10.00 10.91 -9.31
N GLY A 28 -9.70 10.45 -8.09
CA GLY A 28 -8.45 9.77 -7.79
C GLY A 28 -8.54 8.87 -6.56
N TYR A 29 -7.51 8.06 -6.37
CA TYR A 29 -7.35 7.20 -5.19
C TYR A 29 -5.92 7.24 -4.67
N THR A 30 -5.78 7.10 -3.36
CA THR A 30 -4.48 7.08 -2.67
C THR A 30 -4.03 5.64 -2.47
N VAL A 31 -2.80 5.37 -2.88
CA VAL A 31 -2.08 4.11 -2.70
C VAL A 31 -0.89 4.37 -1.79
N TRP A 32 -0.59 3.42 -0.91
CA TRP A 32 0.57 3.50 -0.03
C TRP A 32 1.66 2.55 -0.50
N GLU A 33 2.90 3.02 -0.51
CA GLU A 33 4.06 2.23 -0.94
C GLU A 33 5.20 2.41 0.06
N VAL A 34 6.16 1.48 0.05
CA VAL A 34 7.41 1.62 0.79
C VAL A 34 8.50 2.05 -0.17
N GLN A 35 9.06 3.22 0.06
CA GLN A 35 10.15 3.77 -0.75
C GLN A 35 11.45 3.82 0.03
N HIS A 36 12.55 3.65 -0.67
CA HIS A 36 13.92 3.78 -0.16
C HIS A 36 14.76 4.61 -1.14
N VAL A 37 15.70 5.39 -0.62
CA VAL A 37 16.63 6.15 -1.46
C VAL A 37 17.85 5.29 -1.77
N SER A 38 17.99 4.86 -3.02
CA SER A 38 19.17 4.13 -3.51
C SER A 38 19.87 4.97 -4.57
N GLY A 39 21.16 5.27 -4.39
CA GLY A 39 21.94 6.04 -5.36
C GLY A 39 21.38 7.45 -5.66
N GLY A 40 20.68 8.06 -4.71
CA GLY A 40 20.04 9.38 -4.87
C GLY A 40 18.67 9.35 -5.55
N GLN A 41 18.16 8.17 -5.92
CA GLN A 41 16.83 8.00 -6.50
C GLN A 41 15.86 7.33 -5.51
N GLN A 42 14.60 7.77 -5.51
CA GLN A 42 13.54 7.09 -4.78
C GLN A 42 13.12 5.84 -5.54
N VAL A 43 13.21 4.69 -4.87
CA VAL A 43 12.85 3.39 -5.44
C VAL A 43 11.76 2.78 -4.56
N THR A 44 10.67 2.33 -5.19
CA THR A 44 9.64 1.54 -4.50
C THR A 44 10.18 0.13 -4.22
N VAL A 45 10.19 -0.25 -2.95
CA VAL A 45 10.73 -1.52 -2.44
C VAL A 45 9.60 -2.51 -2.15
N ASP A 46 8.45 -2.01 -1.69
CA ASP A 46 7.29 -2.84 -1.33
C ASP A 46 5.98 -2.05 -1.50
N GLY A 47 4.86 -2.77 -1.56
CA GLY A 47 3.55 -2.23 -1.91
C GLY A 47 3.07 -2.74 -3.27
N PRO A 48 1.98 -2.20 -3.82
CA PRO A 48 1.08 -1.21 -3.21
C PRO A 48 0.34 -1.74 -1.96
N PHE A 49 -0.11 -0.84 -1.10
CA PHE A 49 -0.88 -1.11 0.12
C PHE A 49 -2.13 -0.21 0.19
N PHE A 50 -3.15 -0.67 0.89
CA PHE A 50 -4.42 0.06 1.01
C PHE A 50 -4.34 1.18 2.05
N THR A 51 -3.56 0.98 3.11
CA THR A 51 -3.46 1.93 4.23
C THR A 51 -2.01 2.31 4.55
N GLU A 52 -1.87 3.47 5.18
CA GLU A 52 -0.58 3.97 5.67
C GLU A 52 0.03 3.00 6.70
N ASP A 53 -0.80 2.38 7.54
CA ASP A 53 -0.32 1.48 8.58
C ASP A 53 0.34 0.23 8.00
N GLU A 54 -0.18 -0.34 6.91
CA GLU A 54 0.45 -1.46 6.22
C GLU A 54 1.82 -1.09 5.68
N ALA A 55 1.92 0.07 5.01
CA ALA A 55 3.18 0.56 4.48
C ALA A 55 4.17 0.90 5.61
N LYS A 56 3.73 1.46 6.73
CA LYS A 56 4.58 1.72 7.90
C LYS A 56 5.10 0.43 8.51
N VAL A 57 4.24 -0.56 8.71
CA VAL A 57 4.62 -1.87 9.25
C VAL A 57 5.62 -2.55 8.31
N SER A 58 5.37 -2.55 7.00
CA SER A 58 6.33 -3.10 6.03
C SER A 58 7.66 -2.33 6.04
N ALA A 59 7.63 -1.00 6.04
CA ALA A 59 8.83 -0.17 6.11
C ALA A 59 9.65 -0.46 7.38
N ASP A 60 9.00 -0.60 8.53
CA ASP A 60 9.66 -0.93 9.80
C ASP A 60 10.33 -2.31 9.77
N LEU A 61 9.71 -3.31 9.13
CA LEU A 61 10.33 -4.61 8.89
C LEU A 61 11.52 -4.53 7.94
N LEU A 62 11.43 -3.68 6.90
CA LEU A 62 12.45 -3.52 5.87
C LEU A 62 13.62 -2.65 6.31
N ARG A 63 13.50 -1.84 7.37
CA ARG A 63 14.57 -0.98 7.90
C ARG A 63 15.86 -1.72 8.23
N GLY A 64 15.78 -3.01 8.58
CA GLY A 64 16.95 -3.85 8.81
C GLY A 64 17.78 -4.10 7.55
N THR A 65 17.14 -4.14 6.37
CA THR A 65 17.77 -4.43 5.07
C THR A 65 18.01 -3.16 4.25
N PHE A 66 17.05 -2.23 4.28
CA PHE A 66 17.06 -0.98 3.52
C PHE A 66 17.07 0.20 4.50
N ARG A 67 18.26 0.76 4.77
CA ARG A 67 18.40 1.92 5.67
C ARG A 67 17.66 3.13 5.09
N GLY A 68 16.53 3.48 5.70
CA GLY A 68 15.69 4.60 5.26
C GLY A 68 14.46 4.21 4.47
N ALA A 69 14.05 2.93 4.49
CA ALA A 69 12.73 2.53 4.04
C ALA A 69 11.65 3.33 4.80
N ARG A 70 10.73 3.95 4.06
CA ARG A 70 9.64 4.77 4.59
C ARG A 70 8.34 4.51 3.83
N ALA A 71 7.22 4.63 4.53
CA ALA A 71 5.92 4.72 3.88
C ALA A 71 5.82 6.03 3.08
N SER A 72 5.29 5.94 1.88
CA SER A 72 5.08 7.05 0.95
C SER A 72 3.69 6.94 0.35
N GLU A 73 2.98 8.07 0.23
CA GLU A 73 1.69 8.12 -0.45
C GLU A 73 1.90 8.39 -1.95
N THR A 74 1.16 7.68 -2.78
CA THR A 74 1.11 7.87 -4.23
C THR A 74 -0.35 8.07 -4.64
N ILE A 75 -0.61 9.13 -5.41
CA ILE A 75 -1.96 9.47 -5.85
C ILE A 75 -2.12 9.04 -7.30
N TYR A 76 -3.11 8.17 -7.55
CA TYR A 76 -3.51 7.78 -8.89
C TYR A 76 -4.72 8.61 -9.32
N ASN A 77 -4.63 9.24 -10.49
CA ASN A 77 -5.68 10.07 -11.06
C ASN A 77 -6.48 9.26 -12.10
N ARG A 78 -7.79 9.14 -11.90
CA ARG A 78 -8.73 8.45 -12.80
C ARG A 78 -9.24 9.34 -13.94
N VAL A 79 -8.92 10.63 -14.00
CA VAL A 79 -9.53 11.56 -14.97
C VAL A 79 -8.77 11.61 -16.29
N TRP A 80 -7.44 11.57 -16.26
CA TRP A 80 -6.63 11.76 -17.47
C TRP A 80 -6.22 10.45 -18.16
N ASN A 81 -6.18 9.32 -17.43
CA ASN A 81 -5.78 8.03 -17.99
C ASN A 81 -6.45 6.86 -17.24
N TYR A 82 -7.79 6.84 -17.26
CA TYR A 82 -8.56 5.75 -16.65
C TYR A 82 -8.41 4.46 -17.45
N ASP A 83 -7.63 3.51 -16.94
CA ASP A 83 -7.72 2.12 -17.37
C ASP A 83 -8.28 1.28 -16.20
N PRO A 84 -9.53 0.79 -16.28
CA PRO A 84 -10.11 -0.04 -15.22
C PRO A 84 -9.31 -1.33 -15.00
N ARG A 85 -8.59 -1.82 -16.01
CA ARG A 85 -7.72 -3.00 -15.87
C ARG A 85 -6.50 -2.67 -15.03
N GLN A 86 -5.91 -1.49 -15.21
CA GLN A 86 -4.78 -1.05 -14.41
C GLN A 86 -5.18 -0.82 -12.95
N GLU A 87 -6.38 -0.29 -12.72
CA GLU A 87 -6.93 -0.16 -11.36
C GLU A 87 -7.12 -1.54 -10.70
N GLN A 88 -7.73 -2.49 -11.39
CA GLN A 88 -7.89 -3.86 -10.89
C GLN A 88 -6.53 -4.52 -10.60
N LEU A 89 -5.56 -4.38 -11.50
CA LEU A 89 -4.20 -4.88 -11.29
C LEU A 89 -3.56 -4.27 -10.04
N THR A 90 -3.79 -2.98 -9.78
CA THR A 90 -3.26 -2.31 -8.57
C THR A 90 -3.92 -2.86 -7.30
N ILE A 91 -5.22 -3.14 -7.35
CA ILE A 91 -5.96 -3.75 -6.23
C ILE A 91 -5.45 -5.17 -5.97
N ASP A 92 -5.30 -5.99 -7.03
CA ASP A 92 -4.81 -7.36 -6.93
C ASP A 92 -3.38 -7.40 -6.37
N GLN A 93 -2.50 -6.51 -6.85
CA GLN A 93 -1.16 -6.35 -6.31
C GLN A 93 -1.20 -5.96 -4.83
N ALA A 94 -2.11 -5.07 -4.42
CA ALA A 94 -2.22 -4.67 -3.02
C ALA A 94 -2.69 -5.81 -2.11
N HIS A 95 -3.58 -6.67 -2.61
CA HIS A 95 -3.95 -7.90 -1.92
C HIS A 95 -2.78 -8.88 -1.78
N MET A 96 -1.98 -9.06 -2.84
CA MET A 96 -0.79 -9.91 -2.79
C MET A 96 0.24 -9.36 -1.80
N SER A 97 0.54 -8.06 -1.84
CA SER A 97 1.50 -7.41 -0.94
C SER A 97 1.04 -7.50 0.53
N ARG A 98 -0.26 -7.35 0.78
CA ARG A 98 -0.86 -7.59 2.10
C ARG A 98 -0.68 -9.04 2.56
N ALA A 99 -0.93 -10.03 1.69
CA ALA A 99 -0.75 -11.43 2.04
C ALA A 99 0.73 -11.75 2.37
N VAL A 100 1.67 -11.21 1.61
CA VAL A 100 3.11 -11.32 1.88
C VAL A 100 3.47 -10.67 3.23
N LEU A 101 2.91 -9.49 3.53
CA LEU A 101 3.12 -8.81 4.80
C LEU A 101 2.57 -9.61 5.99
N ALA A 102 1.39 -10.24 5.84
CA ALA A 102 0.83 -11.12 6.86
C ALA A 102 1.76 -12.30 7.17
N ILE A 103 2.31 -12.96 6.13
CA ILE A 103 3.25 -14.08 6.27
C ILE A 103 4.51 -13.62 7.00
N ARG A 104 5.07 -12.43 6.65
CA ARG A 104 6.24 -11.86 7.34
C ARG A 104 5.99 -11.57 8.82
N LEU A 105 4.75 -11.26 9.19
CA LEU A 105 4.32 -10.99 10.56
C LEU A 105 3.92 -12.27 11.34
N GLY A 106 3.93 -13.44 10.69
CA GLY A 106 3.47 -14.69 11.27
C GLY A 106 1.95 -14.76 11.47
N LEU A 107 1.18 -13.95 10.74
CA LEU A 107 -0.27 -13.90 10.78
C LEU A 107 -0.89 -14.71 9.62
N PRO A 108 -2.12 -15.22 9.78
CA PRO A 108 -2.82 -15.85 8.67
C PRO A 108 -3.00 -14.83 7.53
N ALA A 109 -2.77 -15.27 6.30
CA ALA A 109 -3.01 -14.43 5.13
C ALA A 109 -4.48 -13.99 5.12
N PRO A 110 -4.78 -12.68 5.03
CA PRO A 110 -6.16 -12.22 5.00
C PRO A 110 -6.86 -12.80 3.77
N SER A 111 -8.04 -13.38 3.97
CA SER A 111 -8.84 -13.95 2.89
C SER A 111 -9.21 -12.86 1.89
N THR A 112 -8.71 -12.99 0.66
CA THR A 112 -9.24 -12.34 -0.55
C THR A 112 -10.60 -12.96 -0.86
N ASN A 113 -11.60 -12.75 -0.01
CA ASN A 113 -12.96 -13.08 -0.35
C ASN A 113 -13.57 -11.88 -1.11
N PRO A 114 -13.94 -12.05 -2.39
CA PRO A 114 -14.72 -11.07 -3.14
C PRO A 114 -16.15 -10.91 -2.57
#